data_AF-A0A6L2MNY4-F1
#
_entry.id   AF-A0A6L2MNY4-F1
#
_cell.length_a   1.000
_cell.length_b   1.000
_cell.length_c   1.000
_cell.angle_alpha   90.00
_cell.angle_beta   90.00
_cell.angle_gamma   90.00
#
_symmetry.space_group_name_H-M   'P 1'
#
loop_
_entity.id
_entity.type
_entity.pdbx_description
1 polymer ?
#
loop_
_entity_poly.entity_id
_entity_poly.type
_entity_poly.pdbx_seq_one_letter_code
_entity_poly.pdbx_strand_id
1 'polypeptide(L)'
;MTSNDPQPVFDPKVPSRPVSYPIKTLQDLKLRTYFESFHYEFNKGSSVRRLNSSEDQVLLPDRRRIMVCHDMAGGYTDDDRWVQGGGNAEAYGIWHWFLIDVFIYFSHNLVTLPPPCWVNAAHKHGVKVLGTFIVEWDEGKLIAEQFLETTAVAEMYAERLSELAVALGFDGWLINMEVSLEIAKIPILTHFVSHLTKIMHSSMPGSLVIWYDSVTIEGNLNWQNQLNDSNKPFFDICDGIFMNYSWMEDYPRSSAAVAGDRKFDVYMGIDVFGRGTYGGGQWTVCG
;
A
#
# COMPACT_ATOMS: atom_id res chain seq x y z
N MET A 1 -29.42 -23.42 17.59
CA MET A 1 -29.61 -22.19 18.39
C MET A 1 -28.67 -21.15 17.82
N THR A 2 -29.17 -20.27 16.95
CA THR A 2 -28.41 -19.14 16.40
C THR A 2 -28.47 -18.02 17.44
N SER A 3 -27.41 -17.84 18.22
CA SER A 3 -27.30 -16.70 19.13
C SER A 3 -27.16 -15.43 18.30
N ASN A 4 -28.25 -14.66 18.22
CA ASN A 4 -28.30 -13.30 17.68
C ASN A 4 -27.70 -12.27 18.66
N ASP A 5 -26.74 -12.68 19.50
CA ASP A 5 -26.05 -11.71 20.33
C ASP A 5 -25.19 -10.81 19.44
N PRO A 6 -25.32 -9.47 19.54
CA PRO A 6 -24.46 -8.57 18.81
C PRO A 6 -23.01 -8.87 19.19
N GLN A 7 -22.16 -9.13 18.20
CA GLN A 7 -20.73 -9.29 18.44
C GLN A 7 -20.23 -8.08 19.22
N PRO A 8 -19.44 -8.27 20.29
CA PRO A 8 -18.92 -7.16 21.06
C PRO A 8 -18.15 -6.22 20.13
N VAL A 9 -18.44 -4.93 20.25
CA VAL A 9 -17.74 -3.89 19.49
C VAL A 9 -16.26 -3.97 19.85
N PHE A 10 -15.41 -4.08 18.82
CA PHE A 10 -13.97 -4.09 19.00
C PHE A 10 -13.50 -2.76 19.61
N ASP A 11 -12.91 -2.82 20.81
CA ASP A 11 -12.28 -1.68 21.46
C ASP A 11 -10.76 -1.91 21.53
N PRO A 12 -9.96 -1.14 20.77
CA PRO A 12 -8.51 -1.33 20.70
C PRO A 12 -7.79 -1.01 22.02
N LYS A 13 -8.46 -0.41 23.02
CA LYS A 13 -7.88 -0.10 24.33
C LYS A 13 -8.07 -1.22 25.35
N VAL A 14 -8.96 -2.18 25.07
CA VAL A 14 -9.29 -3.26 26.00
C VAL A 14 -8.36 -4.47 25.79
N PRO A 15 -7.72 -5.00 26.85
CA PRO A 15 -6.94 -6.22 26.76
C PRO A 15 -7.74 -7.40 26.20
N SER A 16 -7.20 -8.04 25.17
CA SER A 16 -7.80 -9.22 24.53
C SER A 16 -6.73 -10.02 23.79
N ARG A 17 -7.12 -11.04 23.01
CA ARG A 17 -6.14 -11.73 22.15
C ARG A 17 -5.57 -10.72 21.14
N PRO A 18 -4.24 -10.56 21.01
CA PRO A 18 -3.67 -9.57 20.11
C PRO A 18 -4.10 -9.76 18.65
N VAL A 19 -4.58 -8.67 18.04
CA VAL A 19 -5.01 -8.63 16.64
C VAL A 19 -4.37 -7.47 15.91
N SER A 20 -4.14 -7.67 14.62
CA SER A 20 -3.89 -6.63 13.64
C SER A 20 -5.22 -6.10 13.13
N TYR A 21 -5.29 -4.78 12.96
CA TYR A 21 -6.49 -4.10 12.50
C TYR A 21 -6.11 -2.77 11.81
N PRO A 22 -6.96 -2.25 10.90
CA PRO A 22 -6.70 -1.04 10.16
C PRO A 22 -7.10 0.23 10.94
N ILE A 23 -6.67 1.40 10.45
CA ILE A 23 -7.22 2.70 10.89
C ILE A 23 -8.28 3.13 9.89
N LYS A 24 -9.49 3.41 10.39
CA LYS A 24 -10.66 3.68 9.54
C LYS A 24 -10.98 5.16 9.34
N THR A 25 -10.47 6.04 10.21
CA THR A 25 -10.80 7.46 10.18
C THR A 25 -9.56 8.34 10.18
N LEU A 26 -9.65 9.51 9.54
CA LEU A 26 -8.60 10.53 9.61
C LEU A 26 -8.39 11.04 11.04
N GLN A 27 -9.45 11.07 11.86
CA GLN A 27 -9.35 11.51 13.24
C GLN A 27 -8.46 10.58 14.07
N ASP A 28 -8.62 9.26 13.92
CA ASP A 28 -7.78 8.27 14.57
C ASP A 28 -6.31 8.38 14.12
N LEU A 29 -6.09 8.57 12.82
CA LEU A 29 -4.75 8.77 12.26
C LEU A 29 -4.10 10.05 12.80
N LYS A 30 -4.83 11.17 12.79
CA LYS A 30 -4.39 12.48 13.28
C LYS A 30 -4.02 12.43 14.77
N LEU A 31 -4.87 11.80 15.57
CA LEU A 31 -4.70 11.68 17.02
C LEU A 31 -3.73 10.56 17.43
N ARG A 32 -3.19 9.78 16.48
CA ARG A 32 -2.27 8.66 16.77
C ARG A 32 -2.90 7.61 17.69
N THR A 33 -4.21 7.38 17.59
CA THR A 33 -4.93 6.49 18.52
C THR A 33 -4.43 5.04 18.45
N TYR A 34 -3.88 4.62 17.31
CA TYR A 34 -3.27 3.29 17.17
C TYR A 34 -2.15 3.04 18.18
N PHE A 35 -1.33 4.05 18.48
CA PHE A 35 -0.21 3.93 19.44
C PHE A 35 -0.68 3.78 20.90
N GLU A 36 -1.92 4.16 21.19
CA GLU A 36 -2.54 3.97 22.51
C GLU A 36 -3.23 2.61 22.65
N SER A 37 -3.26 1.81 21.58
CA SER A 37 -3.92 0.51 21.60
C SER A 37 -3.17 -0.50 22.46
N PHE A 38 -3.93 -1.33 23.18
CA PHE A 38 -3.41 -2.55 23.81
C PHE A 38 -2.68 -3.45 22.82
N HIS A 39 -3.11 -3.48 21.56
CA HIS A 39 -2.59 -4.35 20.52
C HIS A 39 -1.29 -3.84 19.87
N TYR A 40 -0.95 -2.56 20.03
CA TYR A 40 0.14 -1.91 19.31
C TYR A 40 1.48 -2.62 19.49
N GLU A 41 1.88 -2.92 20.73
CA GLU A 41 3.18 -3.55 21.02
C GLU A 41 3.31 -4.95 20.38
N PHE A 42 2.19 -5.64 20.18
CA PHE A 42 2.17 -6.95 19.53
C PHE A 42 2.22 -6.87 18.01
N ASN A 43 1.84 -5.74 17.42
CA ASN A 43 1.79 -5.54 15.97
C ASN A 43 3.13 -5.11 15.36
N LYS A 44 4.17 -4.88 16.19
CA LYS A 44 5.50 -4.54 15.69
C LYS A 44 6.14 -5.75 15.02
N GLY A 45 6.69 -5.54 13.81
CA GLY A 45 7.57 -6.50 13.16
C GLY A 45 8.77 -6.84 14.06
N SER A 46 9.06 -8.14 14.19
CA SER A 46 10.15 -8.65 15.04
C SER A 46 11.44 -8.86 14.26
N SER A 47 11.34 -8.91 12.94
CA SER A 47 12.48 -9.05 12.05
C SER A 47 13.19 -7.71 11.91
N VAL A 48 14.32 -7.56 12.61
CA VAL A 48 15.31 -6.55 12.24
C VAL A 48 15.68 -6.85 10.80
N ARG A 49 15.42 -5.87 9.91
CA ARG A 49 15.87 -5.91 8.53
C ARG A 49 17.30 -6.41 8.55
N ARG A 50 17.59 -7.57 7.95
CA ARG A 50 18.97 -8.02 7.76
C ARG A 50 19.59 -7.01 6.83
N LEU A 51 20.05 -5.89 7.36
CA LEU A 51 20.92 -4.94 6.70
C LEU A 51 22.30 -5.58 6.79
N ASN A 52 22.55 -6.58 5.95
CA ASN A 52 23.94 -6.85 5.62
C ASN A 52 24.42 -5.57 4.94
N SER A 53 25.48 -4.99 5.47
CA SER A 53 26.00 -3.64 5.24
C SER A 53 26.47 -3.33 3.81
N SER A 54 26.00 -4.04 2.80
CA SER A 54 26.15 -3.71 1.39
C SER A 54 24.99 -2.81 0.95
N GLU A 55 25.31 -1.69 0.29
CA GLU A 55 24.33 -0.78 -0.35
C GLU A 55 23.29 -1.54 -1.21
N ASP A 56 23.65 -2.71 -1.74
CA ASP A 56 22.81 -3.62 -2.53
C ASP A 56 21.50 -4.09 -1.87
N GLN A 57 21.32 -3.97 -0.55
CA GLN A 57 20.07 -4.38 0.14
C GLN A 57 19.12 -3.22 0.46
N VAL A 58 19.56 -1.98 0.25
CA VAL A 58 18.71 -0.81 0.50
C VAL A 58 17.77 -0.60 -0.68
N LEU A 59 18.30 -0.73 -1.90
CA LEU A 59 17.61 -0.48 -3.16
C LEU A 59 17.04 -1.77 -3.76
N LEU A 60 15.97 -1.62 -4.55
CA LEU A 60 15.46 -2.71 -5.37
C LEU A 60 16.41 -3.00 -6.54
N PRO A 61 16.56 -4.26 -6.98
CA PRO A 61 17.51 -4.61 -8.02
C PRO A 61 17.13 -3.97 -9.36
N ASP A 62 18.12 -3.58 -10.18
CA ASP A 62 17.92 -3.03 -11.53
C ASP A 62 17.61 -4.14 -12.56
N ARG A 63 16.46 -4.79 -12.37
CA ARG A 63 15.88 -5.80 -13.26
C ARG A 63 14.36 -5.71 -13.23
N ARG A 64 13.69 -6.49 -14.08
CA ARG A 64 12.24 -6.73 -13.97
C ARG A 64 11.91 -7.23 -12.56
N ARG A 65 10.84 -6.70 -11.98
CA ARG A 65 10.42 -6.99 -10.60
C ARG A 65 9.01 -7.54 -10.55
N ILE A 66 8.72 -8.32 -9.53
CA ILE A 66 7.35 -8.78 -9.24
C ILE A 66 6.87 -8.09 -7.97
N MET A 67 5.74 -7.41 -8.09
CA MET A 67 5.00 -6.84 -6.99
C MET A 67 3.70 -7.61 -6.80
N VAL A 68 3.46 -8.11 -5.59
CA VAL A 68 2.23 -8.84 -5.24
C VAL A 68 1.36 -7.93 -4.38
N CYS A 69 0.17 -7.60 -4.87
CA CYS A 69 -0.86 -6.93 -4.09
C CYS A 69 -1.81 -7.97 -3.49
N HIS A 70 -1.74 -8.16 -2.17
CA HIS A 70 -2.57 -9.10 -1.44
C HIS A 70 -3.89 -8.45 -1.03
N ASP A 71 -4.86 -8.53 -1.94
CA ASP A 71 -6.27 -8.19 -1.70
C ASP A 71 -7.08 -9.46 -1.48
N MET A 72 -6.93 -10.08 -0.30
CA MET A 72 -7.62 -11.32 0.02
C MET A 72 -8.79 -11.07 0.96
N ALA A 73 -10.01 -11.24 0.45
CA ALA A 73 -11.25 -11.22 1.23
C ALA A 73 -11.39 -9.98 2.15
N GLY A 74 -10.91 -8.82 1.71
CA GLY A 74 -10.96 -7.56 2.46
C GLY A 74 -9.88 -7.41 3.52
N GLY A 75 -8.92 -8.34 3.62
CA GLY A 75 -7.83 -8.34 4.60
C GLY A 75 -8.31 -8.55 6.04
N TYR A 76 -7.35 -8.79 6.95
CA TYR A 76 -7.60 -8.98 8.39
C TYR A 76 -8.63 -10.08 8.66
N THR A 77 -8.54 -11.15 7.90
CA THR A 77 -9.36 -12.35 8.07
C THR A 77 -8.98 -13.09 9.34
N ASP A 78 -9.75 -14.12 9.71
CA ASP A 78 -9.38 -14.99 10.83
C ASP A 78 -8.07 -15.78 10.61
N ASP A 79 -7.48 -15.70 9.42
CA ASP A 79 -6.23 -16.36 9.08
C ASP A 79 -5.01 -15.50 9.39
N ASP A 80 -5.10 -14.18 9.18
CA ASP A 80 -3.95 -13.27 9.20
C ASP A 80 -4.09 -12.08 10.16
N ARG A 81 -5.28 -11.82 10.73
CA ARG A 81 -5.43 -10.80 11.78
C ARG A 81 -4.77 -11.17 13.10
N TRP A 82 -4.59 -12.46 13.38
CA TRP A 82 -4.00 -12.89 14.66
C TRP A 82 -2.48 -12.76 14.59
N VAL A 83 -1.91 -11.97 15.50
CA VAL A 83 -0.46 -11.64 15.52
C VAL A 83 0.46 -12.87 15.48
N GLN A 84 0.04 -13.97 16.12
CA GLN A 84 0.80 -15.22 16.21
C GLN A 84 0.22 -16.34 15.34
N GLY A 85 -0.58 -15.97 14.33
CA GLY A 85 -1.27 -16.90 13.45
C GLY A 85 -2.56 -17.51 14.05
N GLY A 86 -3.36 -18.07 13.16
CA GLY A 86 -4.58 -18.80 13.46
C GLY A 86 -4.37 -20.33 13.51
N GLY A 87 -5.46 -21.06 13.79
CA GLY A 87 -5.48 -22.53 13.75
C GLY A 87 -5.91 -23.11 12.40
N ASN A 88 -6.15 -22.27 11.39
CA ASN A 88 -6.59 -22.70 10.07
C ASN A 88 -5.41 -23.23 9.25
N ALA A 89 -5.37 -24.53 8.98
CA ALA A 89 -4.33 -25.16 8.17
C ALA A 89 -4.40 -24.78 6.68
N GLU A 90 -5.58 -24.33 6.21
CA GLU A 90 -5.83 -23.90 4.84
C GLU A 90 -5.69 -22.37 4.67
N ALA A 91 -5.19 -21.69 5.70
CA ALA A 91 -4.89 -20.26 5.64
C ALA A 91 -3.97 -19.96 4.46
N TYR A 92 -4.24 -18.86 3.75
CA TYR A 92 -3.43 -18.47 2.62
C TYR A 92 -1.98 -18.21 3.05
N GLY A 93 -1.06 -18.86 2.34
CA GLY A 93 0.37 -18.71 2.55
C GLY A 93 1.10 -18.53 1.23
N ILE A 94 2.07 -17.62 1.22
CA ILE A 94 2.96 -17.42 0.08
C ILE A 94 4.18 -18.34 0.26
N TRP A 95 4.45 -19.16 -0.75
CA TRP A 95 5.59 -20.07 -0.77
C TRP A 95 6.72 -19.58 -1.69
N HIS A 96 6.38 -18.82 -2.74
CA HIS A 96 7.30 -18.37 -3.77
C HIS A 96 7.89 -16.98 -3.49
N TRP A 97 8.23 -16.68 -2.23
CA TRP A 97 8.80 -15.39 -1.84
C TRP A 97 10.05 -15.00 -2.64
N PHE A 98 10.84 -15.99 -3.09
CA PHE A 98 12.03 -15.78 -3.91
C PHE A 98 11.77 -15.16 -5.29
N LEU A 99 10.51 -15.14 -5.74
CA LEU A 99 10.10 -14.46 -6.98
C LEU A 99 9.65 -13.02 -6.74
N ILE A 100 9.33 -12.65 -5.50
CA ILE A 100 8.66 -11.39 -5.16
C ILE A 100 9.72 -10.38 -4.72
N ASP A 101 9.62 -9.15 -5.21
CA ASP A 101 10.46 -8.03 -4.79
C ASP A 101 9.73 -7.12 -3.81
N VAL A 102 8.43 -6.91 -4.03
CA VAL A 102 7.55 -6.06 -3.22
C VAL A 102 6.23 -6.77 -2.93
N PHE A 103 5.81 -6.78 -1.68
CA PHE A 103 4.53 -7.29 -1.22
C PHE A 103 3.71 -6.13 -0.65
N ILE A 104 2.50 -5.91 -1.15
CA ILE A 104 1.57 -4.92 -0.62
C ILE A 104 0.47 -5.68 0.11
N TYR A 105 0.28 -5.37 1.39
CA TYR A 105 -0.86 -5.86 2.14
C TYR A 105 -2.03 -4.89 1.95
N PHE A 106 -3.07 -5.33 1.25
CA PHE A 106 -4.14 -4.46 0.78
C PHE A 106 -5.46 -4.74 1.50
N SER A 107 -6.22 -3.67 1.78
CA SER A 107 -7.61 -3.75 2.19
C SER A 107 -8.33 -2.46 1.79
N HIS A 108 -9.66 -2.50 1.84
CA HIS A 108 -10.54 -1.36 1.58
C HIS A 108 -10.75 -0.46 2.82
N ASN A 109 -9.74 -0.35 3.68
CA ASN A 109 -9.75 0.55 4.84
C ASN A 109 -8.78 1.70 4.60
N LEU A 110 -9.16 2.90 5.05
CA LEU A 110 -8.41 4.15 4.88
C LEU A 110 -6.89 3.98 5.07
N VAL A 111 -6.48 3.39 6.20
CA VAL A 111 -5.08 3.00 6.43
C VAL A 111 -5.02 1.52 6.74
N THR A 112 -4.40 0.78 5.82
CA THR A 112 -4.13 -0.65 5.94
C THR A 112 -2.69 -0.85 6.42
N LEU A 113 -2.57 -1.39 7.62
CA LEU A 113 -1.32 -1.76 8.30
C LEU A 113 -1.03 -3.26 8.12
N PRO A 114 0.10 -3.65 7.53
CA PRO A 114 0.45 -5.06 7.36
C PRO A 114 0.56 -5.79 8.71
N PRO A 115 -0.14 -6.92 8.91
CA PRO A 115 0.06 -7.77 10.09
C PRO A 115 1.52 -8.21 10.26
N PRO A 116 2.01 -8.37 11.50
CA PRO A 116 3.41 -8.68 11.76
C PRO A 116 3.83 -10.04 11.19
N CYS A 117 2.90 -10.99 10.98
CA CYS A 117 3.19 -12.25 10.31
C CYS A 117 3.65 -12.04 8.86
N TRP A 118 2.99 -11.15 8.12
CA TRP A 118 3.35 -10.78 6.75
C TRP A 118 4.66 -9.98 6.72
N VAL A 119 4.81 -9.01 7.62
CA VAL A 119 6.06 -8.24 7.74
C VAL A 119 7.25 -9.14 7.98
N ASN A 120 7.14 -10.03 8.97
CA ASN A 120 8.23 -10.94 9.32
C ASN A 120 8.53 -11.96 8.23
N ALA A 121 7.51 -12.46 7.52
CA ALA A 121 7.69 -13.37 6.39
C ALA A 121 8.42 -12.66 5.24
N ALA A 122 7.94 -11.49 4.81
CA ALA A 122 8.55 -10.71 3.72
C ALA A 122 10.03 -10.39 4.01
N HIS A 123 10.31 -9.81 5.18
CA HIS A 123 11.67 -9.46 5.59
C HIS A 123 12.60 -10.66 5.70
N LYS A 124 12.12 -11.81 6.20
CA LYS A 124 12.91 -13.04 6.25
C LYS A 124 13.39 -13.48 4.86
N HIS A 125 12.61 -13.16 3.83
CA HIS A 125 12.90 -13.46 2.44
C HIS A 125 13.53 -12.30 1.65
N GLY A 126 13.82 -11.16 2.30
CA GLY A 126 14.39 -9.99 1.64
C GLY A 126 13.41 -9.22 0.75
N VAL A 127 12.10 -9.43 0.96
CA VAL A 127 11.01 -8.79 0.23
C VAL A 127 10.56 -7.53 0.98
N LYS A 128 10.31 -6.45 0.26
CA LYS A 128 9.74 -5.22 0.83
C LYS A 128 8.26 -5.41 1.12
N VAL A 129 7.77 -4.93 2.26
CA VAL A 129 6.36 -5.01 2.63
C VAL A 129 5.76 -3.62 2.77
N LEU A 130 4.68 -3.33 2.04
CA LEU A 130 4.00 -2.04 2.07
C LEU A 130 2.60 -2.19 2.67
N GLY A 131 2.17 -1.17 3.41
CA GLY A 131 0.77 -0.93 3.72
C GLY A 131 0.07 -0.21 2.57
N THR A 132 -1.21 0.09 2.76
CA THR A 132 -2.02 0.84 1.78
C THR A 132 -2.70 2.03 2.46
N PHE A 133 -2.56 3.21 1.86
CA PHE A 133 -3.44 4.34 2.12
C PHE A 133 -4.40 4.48 0.93
N ILE A 134 -5.69 4.30 1.18
CA ILE A 134 -6.72 4.34 0.14
C ILE A 134 -7.83 5.31 0.50
N VAL A 135 -8.29 6.05 -0.51
CA VAL A 135 -9.56 6.78 -0.44
C VAL A 135 -10.43 6.34 -1.61
N GLU A 136 -11.66 5.95 -1.34
CA GLU A 136 -12.56 5.37 -2.35
C GLU A 136 -14.02 5.69 -2.01
N TRP A 137 -14.86 5.66 -3.04
CA TRP A 137 -16.30 5.91 -2.93
C TRP A 137 -16.64 7.33 -2.44
N ASP A 138 -17.91 7.57 -2.09
CA ASP A 138 -18.37 8.88 -1.66
C ASP A 138 -17.80 9.29 -0.30
N GLU A 139 -17.52 8.33 0.59
CA GLU A 139 -16.81 8.59 1.84
C GLU A 139 -15.37 9.05 1.59
N GLY A 140 -14.67 8.42 0.64
CA GLY A 140 -13.33 8.79 0.22
C GLY A 140 -13.22 10.23 -0.28
N LYS A 141 -14.26 10.75 -0.95
CA LYS A 141 -14.30 12.17 -1.39
C LYS A 141 -14.29 13.12 -0.20
N LEU A 142 -15.08 12.82 0.84
CA LEU A 142 -15.13 13.63 2.07
C LEU A 142 -13.80 13.55 2.84
N ILE A 143 -13.16 12.39 2.83
CA ILE A 143 -11.83 12.20 3.40
C ILE A 143 -10.81 13.02 2.62
N ALA A 144 -10.82 12.94 1.28
CA ALA A 144 -9.92 13.68 0.41
C ALA A 144 -10.03 15.19 0.61
N GLU A 145 -11.26 15.73 0.72
CA GLU A 145 -11.47 17.14 1.01
C GLU A 145 -10.81 17.60 2.32
N GLN A 146 -10.86 16.74 3.36
CA GLN A 146 -10.29 17.04 4.68
C GLN A 146 -8.77 16.94 4.69
N PHE A 147 -8.18 15.84 4.19
CA PHE A 147 -6.73 15.66 4.29
C PHE A 147 -5.97 16.53 3.27
N LEU A 148 -6.63 16.96 2.19
CA LEU A 148 -6.12 17.91 1.19
C LEU A 148 -6.66 19.33 1.40
N GLU A 149 -7.12 19.68 2.61
CA GLU A 149 -7.62 21.03 2.90
C GLU A 149 -6.52 22.09 2.70
N THR A 150 -5.33 21.81 3.24
CA THR A 150 -4.14 22.66 3.09
C THR A 150 -2.89 21.79 2.99
N THR A 151 -1.81 22.35 2.45
CA THR A 151 -0.49 21.70 2.42
C THR A 151 -0.04 21.22 3.80
N ALA A 152 -0.20 22.04 4.85
CA ALA A 152 0.21 21.68 6.21
C ALA A 152 -0.59 20.51 6.79
N VAL A 153 -1.90 20.43 6.48
CA VAL A 153 -2.74 19.30 6.88
C VAL A 153 -2.31 18.02 6.17
N ALA A 154 -2.03 18.11 4.86
CA ALA A 154 -1.56 16.98 4.08
C ALA A 154 -0.19 16.47 4.57
N GLU A 155 0.77 17.37 4.82
CA GLU A 155 2.07 17.03 5.42
C GLU A 155 1.91 16.30 6.75
N MET A 156 1.03 16.80 7.64
CA MET A 156 0.77 16.15 8.92
C MET A 156 0.32 14.70 8.73
N TYR A 157 -0.60 14.41 7.80
CA TYR A 157 -1.01 13.03 7.54
C TYR A 157 0.11 12.18 6.93
N ALA A 158 0.94 12.74 6.05
CA ALA A 158 2.13 12.05 5.54
C ALA A 158 3.11 11.68 6.66
N GLU A 159 3.33 12.57 7.63
CA GLU A 159 4.13 12.30 8.82
C GLU A 159 3.52 11.16 9.67
N ARG A 160 2.20 11.15 9.89
CA ARG A 160 1.52 10.07 10.64
C ARG A 160 1.69 8.71 9.97
N LEU A 161 1.59 8.66 8.64
CA LEU A 161 1.82 7.43 7.87
C LEU A 161 3.28 6.96 7.99
N SER A 162 4.24 7.88 7.94
CA SER A 162 5.66 7.55 8.15
C SER A 162 5.93 7.02 9.55
N GLU A 163 5.38 7.67 10.58
CA GLU A 163 5.49 7.23 11.97
C GLU A 163 4.98 5.78 12.16
N LEU A 164 3.85 5.43 11.54
CA LEU A 164 3.29 4.07 11.59
C LEU A 164 4.20 3.05 10.91
N ALA A 165 4.73 3.36 9.72
CA ALA A 165 5.64 2.48 9.00
C ALA A 165 6.92 2.20 9.79
N VAL A 166 7.53 3.25 10.36
CA VAL A 166 8.72 3.14 11.21
C VAL A 166 8.42 2.33 12.48
N ALA A 167 7.31 2.63 13.15
CA ALA A 167 6.99 2.01 14.44
C ALA A 167 6.61 0.53 14.33
N LEU A 168 5.89 0.16 13.27
CA LEU A 168 5.46 -1.22 13.01
C LEU A 168 6.48 -2.00 12.18
N GLY A 169 7.45 -1.31 11.58
CA GLY A 169 8.58 -1.90 10.90
C GLY A 169 8.24 -2.47 9.52
N PHE A 170 7.38 -1.80 8.74
CA PHE A 170 7.15 -2.12 7.32
C PHE A 170 7.71 -1.03 6.41
N ASP A 171 7.94 -1.33 5.14
CA ASP A 171 8.81 -0.57 4.24
C ASP A 171 8.13 0.58 3.49
N GLY A 172 6.89 0.95 3.80
CA GLY A 172 6.21 2.09 3.20
C GLY A 172 4.81 1.79 2.67
N TRP A 173 4.43 2.45 1.57
CA TRP A 173 3.02 2.66 1.25
C TRP A 173 2.68 2.54 -0.23
N LEU A 174 1.60 1.82 -0.54
CA LEU A 174 0.80 2.07 -1.74
C LEU A 174 -0.16 3.24 -1.45
N ILE A 175 -0.18 4.23 -2.32
CA ILE A 175 -1.14 5.34 -2.29
C ILE A 175 -2.16 5.12 -3.40
N ASN A 176 -3.41 4.86 -3.03
CA ASN A 176 -4.50 4.64 -3.97
C ASN A 176 -5.61 5.67 -3.80
N MET A 177 -5.74 6.58 -4.77
CA MET A 177 -6.75 7.64 -4.75
C MET A 177 -7.89 7.29 -5.71
N GLU A 178 -8.88 6.49 -5.29
CA GLU A 178 -10.02 6.05 -6.12
C GLU A 178 -11.19 7.05 -6.05
N VAL A 179 -10.88 8.35 -6.16
CA VAL A 179 -11.87 9.44 -6.13
C VAL A 179 -11.46 10.55 -7.07
N SER A 180 -12.43 11.20 -7.73
CA SER A 180 -12.16 12.46 -8.45
C SER A 180 -11.99 13.60 -7.46
N LEU A 181 -11.11 14.53 -7.79
CA LEU A 181 -10.76 15.71 -7.01
C LEU A 181 -10.98 16.98 -7.83
N GLU A 182 -11.23 18.09 -7.14
CA GLU A 182 -11.11 19.39 -7.76
C GLU A 182 -9.66 19.65 -8.16
N ILE A 183 -9.43 20.22 -9.35
CA ILE A 183 -8.09 20.52 -9.86
C ILE A 183 -7.24 21.36 -8.89
N ALA A 184 -7.88 22.19 -8.06
CA ALA A 184 -7.23 22.99 -7.03
C ALA A 184 -6.57 22.15 -5.92
N LYS A 185 -6.97 20.90 -5.73
CA LYS A 185 -6.40 19.96 -4.75
C LYS A 185 -5.15 19.24 -5.28
N ILE A 186 -4.93 19.23 -6.59
CA ILE A 186 -3.81 18.50 -7.21
C ILE A 186 -2.45 18.97 -6.71
N PRO A 187 -2.15 20.29 -6.61
CA PRO A 187 -0.89 20.74 -6.03
C PRO A 187 -0.65 20.25 -4.59
N ILE A 188 -1.73 20.15 -3.78
CA ILE A 188 -1.66 19.67 -2.40
C ILE A 188 -1.41 18.16 -2.36
N LEU A 189 -2.06 17.40 -3.25
CA LEU A 189 -1.85 15.95 -3.38
C LEU A 189 -0.44 15.61 -3.88
N THR A 190 0.05 16.31 -4.89
CA THR A 190 1.43 16.19 -5.37
C THR A 190 2.42 16.50 -4.26
N HIS A 191 2.15 17.52 -3.44
CA HIS A 191 2.97 17.83 -2.27
C HIS A 191 2.91 16.73 -1.21
N PHE A 192 1.73 16.20 -0.90
CA PHE A 192 1.54 15.08 0.02
C PHE A 192 2.39 13.87 -0.38
N VAL A 193 2.29 13.43 -1.63
CA VAL A 193 3.07 12.28 -2.14
C VAL A 193 4.56 12.56 -2.09
N SER A 194 5.00 13.75 -2.54
CA SER A 194 6.43 14.11 -2.51
C SER A 194 6.98 14.19 -1.08
N HIS A 195 6.22 14.77 -0.15
CA HIS A 195 6.60 14.88 1.25
C HIS A 195 6.66 13.50 1.91
N LEU A 196 5.64 12.66 1.70
CA LEU A 196 5.61 11.29 2.22
C LEU A 196 6.83 10.49 1.75
N THR A 197 7.15 10.51 0.45
CA THR A 197 8.34 9.85 -0.11
C THR A 197 9.61 10.31 0.61
N LYS A 198 9.81 11.64 0.74
CA LYS A 198 11.01 12.21 1.38
C LYS A 198 11.14 11.81 2.85
N ILE A 199 10.06 11.89 3.62
CA ILE A 199 10.11 11.58 5.06
C ILE A 199 10.20 10.08 5.33
N MET A 200 9.64 9.25 4.45
CA MET A 200 9.85 7.81 4.47
C MET A 200 11.33 7.47 4.24
N HIS A 201 11.96 8.01 3.19
CA HIS A 201 13.38 7.76 2.92
C HIS A 201 14.30 8.26 4.03
N SER A 202 13.99 9.42 4.64
CA SER A 202 14.80 9.97 5.72
C SER A 202 14.69 9.15 7.01
N SER A 203 13.50 8.63 7.31
CA SER A 203 13.23 7.86 8.53
C SER A 203 13.56 6.38 8.38
N MET A 204 13.46 5.84 7.17
CA MET A 204 13.69 4.44 6.84
C MET A 204 14.37 4.33 5.46
N PRO A 205 15.72 4.33 5.41
CA PRO A 205 16.45 4.22 4.15
C PRO A 205 16.03 3.00 3.31
N GLY A 206 15.67 3.24 2.06
CA GLY A 206 15.18 2.20 1.14
C GLY A 206 13.73 1.78 1.36
N SER A 207 12.93 2.58 2.08
CA SER A 207 11.47 2.50 2.00
C SER A 207 10.96 2.80 0.60
N LEU A 208 9.70 2.46 0.32
CA LEU A 208 9.02 2.69 -0.96
C LEU A 208 7.68 3.39 -0.76
N VAL A 209 7.42 4.39 -1.60
CA VAL A 209 6.09 4.96 -1.82
C VAL A 209 5.71 4.70 -3.28
N ILE A 210 4.63 3.95 -3.49
CA ILE A 210 4.14 3.56 -4.81
C ILE A 210 2.79 4.24 -5.05
N TRP A 211 2.68 4.93 -6.18
CA TRP A 211 1.42 5.54 -6.62
C TRP A 211 0.58 4.52 -7.41
N TYR A 212 -0.72 4.41 -7.16
CA TYR A 212 -1.63 3.67 -8.04
C TYR A 212 -2.12 4.58 -9.18
N ASP A 213 -2.25 4.04 -10.39
CA ASP A 213 -2.72 4.76 -11.58
C ASP A 213 -4.20 5.15 -11.48
N SER A 214 -4.53 6.18 -10.70
CA SER A 214 -5.91 6.58 -10.41
C SER A 214 -6.22 8.02 -10.83
N VAL A 215 -5.92 9.00 -9.96
CA VAL A 215 -6.16 10.42 -10.21
C VAL A 215 -5.13 10.96 -11.19
N THR A 216 -5.59 11.64 -12.23
CA THR A 216 -4.71 12.35 -13.17
C THR A 216 -4.38 13.75 -12.69
N ILE A 217 -3.43 14.42 -13.34
CA ILE A 217 -3.07 15.82 -13.04
C ILE A 217 -4.22 16.83 -13.21
N GLU A 218 -5.28 16.44 -13.92
CA GLU A 218 -6.52 17.23 -14.06
C GLU A 218 -7.49 17.03 -12.88
N GLY A 219 -7.21 16.09 -11.97
CA GLY A 219 -8.07 15.74 -10.84
C GLY A 219 -9.09 14.64 -11.13
N ASN A 220 -9.15 14.12 -12.35
CA ASN A 220 -10.13 13.07 -12.69
C ASN A 220 -9.64 11.70 -12.21
N LEU A 221 -10.53 10.92 -11.60
CA LEU A 221 -10.31 9.48 -11.47
C LEU A 221 -10.41 8.85 -12.87
N ASN A 222 -9.26 8.53 -13.46
CA ASN A 222 -9.19 7.99 -14.81
C ASN A 222 -7.92 7.15 -14.97
N TRP A 223 -8.04 5.84 -14.78
CA TRP A 223 -6.94 4.89 -14.93
C TRP A 223 -6.42 4.89 -16.37
N GLN A 224 -5.15 5.30 -16.57
CA GLN A 224 -4.54 5.41 -17.89
C GLN A 224 -4.14 4.04 -18.44
N ASN A 225 -3.91 3.07 -17.57
CA ASN A 225 -3.35 1.74 -17.84
C ASN A 225 -1.92 1.79 -18.44
N GLN A 226 -1.31 2.97 -18.48
CA GLN A 226 0.06 3.19 -18.95
C GLN A 226 0.62 4.46 -18.30
N LEU A 227 1.95 4.54 -18.21
CA LEU A 227 2.61 5.77 -17.79
C LEU A 227 2.60 6.76 -18.95
N ASN A 228 2.00 7.93 -18.74
CA ASN A 228 1.91 9.01 -19.72
C ASN A 228 1.88 10.38 -19.02
N ASP A 229 1.72 11.46 -19.78
CA ASP A 229 1.75 12.82 -19.23
C ASP A 229 0.69 13.09 -18.14
N SER A 230 -0.42 12.34 -18.13
CA SER A 230 -1.51 12.51 -17.17
C SER A 230 -1.21 11.95 -15.77
N ASN A 231 -0.29 10.99 -15.63
CA ASN A 231 0.09 10.40 -14.34
C ASN A 231 1.60 10.46 -14.04
N LYS A 232 2.44 10.78 -15.03
CA LYS A 232 3.91 10.89 -14.88
C LYS A 232 4.34 11.87 -13.78
N PRO A 233 3.68 13.03 -13.56
CA PRO A 233 4.07 13.91 -12.47
C PRO A 233 3.96 13.27 -11.08
N PHE A 234 3.08 12.29 -10.86
CA PHE A 234 3.04 11.51 -9.62
C PHE A 234 4.16 10.47 -9.56
N PHE A 235 4.46 9.80 -10.67
CA PHE A 235 5.57 8.84 -10.78
C PHE A 235 6.94 9.49 -10.49
N ASP A 236 7.16 10.72 -10.96
CA ASP A 236 8.44 11.42 -10.83
C ASP A 236 8.77 11.81 -9.37
N ILE A 237 7.77 11.87 -8.49
CA ILE A 237 7.92 12.31 -7.09
C ILE A 237 7.84 11.18 -6.05
N CYS A 238 7.70 9.93 -6.50
CA CYS A 238 7.67 8.73 -5.66
C CYS A 238 8.53 7.61 -6.27
N ASP A 239 8.57 6.45 -5.61
CA ASP A 239 9.50 5.36 -5.94
C ASP A 239 9.03 4.48 -7.10
N GLY A 240 7.75 4.55 -7.46
CA GLY A 240 7.21 3.83 -8.59
C GLY A 240 5.71 4.01 -8.75
N ILE A 241 5.17 3.40 -9.79
CA ILE A 241 3.76 3.49 -10.12
C ILE A 241 3.19 2.12 -10.46
N PHE A 242 2.03 1.82 -9.90
CA PHE A 242 1.26 0.61 -10.13
C PHE A 242 0.14 0.92 -11.13
N MET A 243 0.31 0.47 -12.37
CA MET A 243 -0.66 0.65 -13.44
C MET A 243 -1.89 -0.23 -13.24
N ASN A 244 -3.05 0.32 -13.59
CA ASN A 244 -4.29 -0.44 -13.64
C ASN A 244 -4.21 -1.59 -14.67
N TYR A 245 -5.06 -2.60 -14.49
CA TYR A 245 -4.95 -3.91 -15.14
C TYR A 245 -5.56 -4.02 -16.55
N SER A 246 -6.08 -2.93 -17.12
CA SER A 246 -6.71 -2.91 -18.45
C SER A 246 -5.76 -2.41 -19.57
N TRP A 247 -4.46 -2.64 -19.43
CA TRP A 247 -3.43 -2.20 -20.39
C TRP A 247 -3.44 -3.02 -21.69
N MET A 248 -2.94 -2.47 -22.79
CA MET A 248 -2.87 -3.17 -24.10
C MET A 248 -1.44 -3.55 -24.46
N GLU A 249 -1.26 -4.39 -25.48
CA GLU A 249 0.05 -4.96 -25.89
C GLU A 249 1.21 -3.94 -25.94
N ASP A 250 0.99 -2.76 -26.49
CA ASP A 250 2.04 -1.73 -26.63
C ASP A 250 2.24 -0.87 -25.36
N TYR A 251 1.35 -0.93 -24.38
CA TYR A 251 1.35 -0.05 -23.20
C TYR A 251 2.56 -0.25 -22.28
N PRO A 252 3.04 -1.49 -22.02
CA PRO A 252 4.29 -1.68 -21.29
C PRO A 252 5.50 -1.04 -22.01
N ARG A 253 5.55 -1.14 -23.34
CA ARG A 253 6.64 -0.56 -24.15
C ARG A 253 6.59 0.97 -24.13
N SER A 254 5.42 1.58 -24.33
CA SER A 254 5.25 3.03 -24.28
C SER A 254 5.57 3.57 -22.87
N SER A 255 5.08 2.90 -21.83
CA SER A 255 5.36 3.26 -20.43
C SER A 255 6.85 3.21 -20.12
N ALA A 256 7.55 2.16 -20.57
CA ALA A 256 8.99 2.04 -20.40
C ALA A 256 9.76 3.16 -21.12
N ALA A 257 9.30 3.58 -22.30
CA ALA A 257 9.90 4.70 -23.02
C ALA A 257 9.72 6.04 -22.27
N VAL A 258 8.55 6.27 -21.66
CA VAL A 258 8.26 7.46 -20.84
C VAL A 258 9.05 7.45 -19.52
N ALA A 259 9.22 6.27 -18.89
CA ALA A 259 9.94 6.10 -17.64
C ALA A 259 11.47 6.20 -17.78
N GLY A 260 12.01 5.93 -18.98
CA GLY A 260 13.45 5.95 -19.25
C GLY A 260 14.21 4.95 -18.36
N ASP A 261 15.19 5.44 -17.61
CA ASP A 261 16.00 4.60 -16.73
C ASP A 261 15.17 3.94 -15.62
N ARG A 262 14.07 4.57 -15.21
CA ARG A 262 13.13 4.08 -14.18
C ARG A 262 12.07 3.10 -14.70
N LYS A 263 12.26 2.50 -15.87
CA LYS A 263 11.32 1.53 -16.48
C LYS A 263 10.90 0.36 -15.58
N PHE A 264 11.74 -0.05 -14.61
CA PHE A 264 11.41 -1.12 -13.66
C PHE A 264 10.64 -0.63 -12.42
N ASP A 265 10.42 0.68 -12.31
CA ASP A 265 9.58 1.30 -11.29
C ASP A 265 8.12 1.44 -11.79
N VAL A 266 7.83 1.03 -13.03
CA VAL A 266 6.48 0.91 -13.58
C VAL A 266 6.03 -0.55 -13.47
N TYR A 267 5.00 -0.79 -12.67
CA TYR A 267 4.43 -2.11 -12.44
C TYR A 267 3.13 -2.25 -13.23
N MET A 268 3.10 -3.13 -14.23
CA MET A 268 1.90 -3.37 -15.04
C MET A 268 0.95 -4.33 -14.32
N GLY A 269 -0.24 -3.87 -13.95
CA GLY A 269 -1.16 -4.67 -13.15
C GLY A 269 -1.80 -5.83 -13.89
N ILE A 270 -1.96 -6.95 -13.20
CA ILE A 270 -2.67 -8.13 -13.70
C ILE A 270 -3.73 -8.47 -12.67
N ASP A 271 -5.00 -8.35 -13.03
CA ASP A 271 -6.09 -8.82 -12.16
C ASP A 271 -6.17 -10.34 -12.22
N VAL A 272 -5.66 -10.99 -11.18
CA VAL A 272 -5.66 -12.46 -11.05
C VAL A 272 -7.06 -13.05 -10.84
N PHE A 273 -8.06 -12.22 -10.51
CA PHE A 273 -9.47 -12.61 -10.52
C PHE A 273 -10.08 -12.63 -11.94
N GLY A 274 -9.33 -12.15 -12.94
CA GLY A 274 -9.70 -12.22 -14.36
C GLY A 274 -10.75 -11.19 -14.80
N ARG A 275 -10.93 -10.08 -14.08
CA ARG A 275 -11.88 -9.03 -14.48
C ARG A 275 -11.18 -8.03 -15.40
N GLY A 276 -11.62 -7.95 -16.66
CA GLY A 276 -11.23 -6.87 -17.58
C GLY A 276 -9.75 -6.81 -17.98
N THR A 277 -8.96 -7.85 -17.71
CA THR A 277 -7.52 -7.90 -17.97
C THR A 277 -7.20 -8.20 -19.43
N TYR A 278 -6.13 -7.62 -19.98
CA TYR A 278 -5.58 -8.06 -21.27
C TYR A 278 -5.23 -9.54 -21.24
N GLY A 279 -5.56 -10.26 -22.31
CA GLY A 279 -5.46 -11.72 -22.36
C GLY A 279 -6.53 -12.49 -21.59
N GLY A 280 -7.54 -11.82 -21.00
CA GLY A 280 -8.65 -12.45 -20.27
C GLY A 280 -8.32 -12.91 -18.84
N GLY A 281 -7.15 -12.51 -18.32
CA GLY A 281 -6.60 -12.99 -17.06
C GLY A 281 -5.89 -14.34 -17.18
N GLN A 282 -5.64 -15.02 -16.05
CA GLN A 282 -4.99 -16.34 -15.98
C GLN A 282 -3.53 -16.35 -16.50
N TRP A 283 -3.08 -17.47 -17.08
CA TRP A 283 -1.67 -17.73 -17.43
C TRP A 283 -1.23 -17.14 -18.79
N THR A 284 -2.14 -16.51 -19.55
CA THR A 284 -1.91 -16.03 -20.92
C THR A 284 -1.40 -14.60 -21.02
N VAL A 285 -1.24 -13.91 -19.88
CA VAL A 285 -0.98 -12.45 -19.82
C VAL A 285 0.53 -12.11 -19.88
N CYS A 286 1.41 -13.04 -19.52
CA CYS A 286 2.86 -12.83 -19.49
C CYS A 286 3.54 -13.40 -20.74
N GLY A 287 3.51 -12.67 -21.85
CA GLY A 287 4.24 -12.96 -23.10
C GLY A 287 5.35 -11.96 -23.38
#